data_AF-A0A553SIN1-F1
#
_entry.id   AF-A0A553SIN1-F1
#
_cell.length_a   1.000
_cell.length_b   1.000
_cell.length_c   1.000
_cell.angle_alpha   90.00
_cell.angle_beta   90.00
_cell.angle_gamma   90.00
#
_symmetry.space_group_name_H-M   'P 1'
#
loop_
_entity.id
_entity.type
_entity.pdbx_description
1 polymer ?
#
loop_
_entity_poly.entity_id
_entity_poly.type
_entity_poly.pdbx_seq_one_letter_code
_entity_poly.pdbx_strand_id
1 'polypeptide(L)'
;MKGFSRLAELWWQGITLQHVSHKGIMIPYLAFLVVALMFELFLAVLIVVSCFIFYVNHHWPATPFYIGAAILALLIGITISSVLAILQRKKIT
;
A
#
# COMPACT_ATOMS: atom_id res chain seq x y z
N MET A 1 -25.05 11.62 -1.83
CA MET A 1 -24.00 10.72 -1.29
C MET A 1 -23.93 9.33 -1.95
N LYS A 2 -24.64 9.04 -3.06
CA LYS A 2 -24.59 7.72 -3.75
C LYS A 2 -23.43 7.57 -4.76
N GLY A 3 -22.77 8.66 -5.15
CA GLY A 3 -21.69 8.64 -6.15
C GLY A 3 -20.33 8.22 -5.58
N PHE A 4 -19.98 8.67 -4.37
CA PHE A 4 -18.71 8.33 -3.72
C PHE A 4 -18.60 6.86 -3.37
N SER A 5 -19.69 6.23 -2.92
CA SER A 5 -19.71 4.78 -2.68
C SER A 5 -19.47 4.00 -3.97
N ARG A 6 -20.11 4.41 -5.08
CA ARG A 6 -19.94 3.79 -6.39
C ARG A 6 -18.52 3.95 -6.94
N LEU A 7 -17.90 5.11 -6.76
CA LEU A 7 -16.51 5.37 -7.17
C LEU A 7 -15.52 4.56 -6.34
N ALA A 8 -15.70 4.50 -5.02
CA ALA A 8 -14.88 3.68 -4.14
C ALA A 8 -15.00 2.18 -4.48
N GLU A 9 -16.21 1.73 -4.82
CA GLU A 9 -16.47 0.36 -5.23
C GLU A 9 -15.84 0.02 -6.59
N LEU A 10 -15.91 0.94 -7.57
CA LEU A 10 -15.20 0.81 -8.85
C LEU A 10 -13.67 0.83 -8.68
N TRP A 11 -13.16 1.69 -7.78
CA TRP A 11 -11.73 1.72 -7.42
C TRP A 11 -11.29 0.40 -6.81
N TRP A 12 -12.09 -0.13 -5.87
CA TRP A 12 -11.85 -1.41 -5.24
C TRP A 12 -11.90 -2.56 -6.24
N GLN A 13 -12.84 -2.53 -7.19
CA GLN A 13 -12.95 -3.50 -8.28
C GLN A 13 -11.74 -3.47 -9.23
N GLY A 14 -11.20 -2.29 -9.50
CA GLY A 14 -9.98 -2.10 -10.30
C GLY A 14 -8.74 -2.63 -9.59
N ILE A 15 -8.57 -2.32 -8.30
CA ILE A 15 -7.46 -2.80 -7.45
C ILE A 15 -7.51 -4.31 -7.27
N THR A 16 -8.70 -4.88 -7.08
CA THR A 16 -8.87 -6.33 -6.86
C THR A 16 -8.94 -7.15 -8.15
N LEU A 17 -8.77 -6.52 -9.33
CA LEU A 17 -8.96 -7.12 -10.67
C LEU A 17 -10.21 -8.03 -10.72
N GLN A 18 -11.33 -7.59 -10.14
CA GLN A 18 -12.50 -8.46 -9.95
C GLN A 18 -13.05 -9.04 -11.28
N HIS A 19 -12.90 -8.30 -12.38
CA HIS A 19 -13.41 -8.65 -13.72
C HIS A 19 -12.39 -9.34 -14.64
N VAL A 20 -11.12 -9.49 -14.25
CA VAL A 20 -10.09 -10.09 -15.11
C VAL A 20 -9.72 -11.47 -14.57
N SER A 21 -10.38 -12.50 -15.09
CA SER A 21 -10.19 -13.93 -14.72
C SER A 21 -8.95 -14.57 -15.38
N HIS A 22 -8.19 -13.82 -16.18
CA HIS A 22 -7.04 -14.36 -16.87
C HIS A 22 -5.83 -14.49 -15.93
N LYS A 23 -5.53 -15.73 -15.52
CA LYS A 23 -4.39 -16.10 -14.65
C LYS A 23 -3.04 -15.51 -15.12
N GLY A 24 -2.87 -15.26 -16.42
CA GLY A 24 -1.67 -14.66 -17.00
C GLY A 24 -1.40 -13.20 -16.59
N ILE A 25 -2.44 -12.42 -16.23
CA ILE A 25 -2.32 -11.00 -15.83
C ILE A 25 -2.28 -10.85 -14.30
N MET A 26 -2.91 -11.78 -13.58
CA MET A 26 -2.97 -11.74 -12.12
C MET A 26 -1.61 -11.96 -11.45
N ILE A 27 -0.77 -12.85 -12.01
CA ILE A 27 0.57 -13.15 -11.48
C ILE A 27 1.51 -11.93 -11.54
N PRO A 28 1.69 -11.23 -12.68
CA PRO A 28 2.55 -10.05 -12.72
C PRO A 28 2.00 -8.90 -11.86
N TYR A 29 0.67 -8.76 -11.73
CA TYR A 29 0.08 -7.76 -10.85
C TYR A 29 0.34 -8.05 -9.37
N LEU A 30 0.23 -9.31 -8.95
CA LEU A 30 0.56 -9.71 -7.57
C LEU A 30 2.06 -9.56 -7.29
N ALA A 31 2.92 -9.90 -8.25
CA ALA A 31 4.35 -9.64 -8.14
C ALA A 31 4.66 -8.14 -8.01
N PHE A 32 3.98 -7.29 -8.78
CA PHE A 32 4.08 -5.84 -8.67
C PHE A 32 3.66 -5.33 -7.27
N LEU A 33 2.52 -5.82 -6.75
CA LEU A 33 2.06 -5.46 -5.39
C LEU A 33 3.05 -5.90 -4.31
N VAL A 34 3.67 -7.08 -4.45
CA VAL A 34 4.69 -7.55 -3.51
C VAL A 34 5.94 -6.68 -3.57
N VAL A 35 6.39 -6.30 -4.78
CA VAL A 35 7.53 -5.39 -4.95
C VAL A 35 7.21 -4.01 -4.38
N ALA A 36 5.99 -3.49 -4.60
CA ALA A 36 5.54 -2.23 -4.03
C ALA A 36 5.55 -2.28 -2.50
N LEU A 37 5.03 -3.37 -1.90
CA LEU A 37 5.05 -3.57 -0.46
C LEU A 37 6.48 -3.68 0.10
N MET A 38 7.40 -4.32 -0.63
CA MET A 38 8.81 -4.40 -0.26
C MET A 38 9.48 -3.02 -0.28
N PHE A 39 9.12 -2.18 -1.25
CA PHE A 39 9.59 -0.79 -1.33
C PHE A 39 9.00 0.08 -0.22
N GLU A 40 7.71 -0.07 0.09
CA GLU A 40 7.06 0.62 1.21
C GLU A 40 7.70 0.26 2.57
N LEU A 41 8.02 -1.02 2.78
CA LEU A 41 8.75 -1.48 3.97
C LEU A 41 10.16 -0.89 4.04
N PHE A 42 10.87 -0.82 2.92
CA PHE A 42 12.17 -0.18 2.85
C PHE A 42 12.09 1.31 3.24
N LEU A 43 11.12 2.04 2.72
CA LEU A 43 10.83 3.42 3.12
C LEU A 43 10.49 3.54 4.62
N ALA A 44 9.73 2.59 5.17
CA ALA A 44 9.38 2.60 6.58
C ALA A 44 10.64 2.43 7.45
N VAL A 45 11.55 1.53 7.07
CA VAL A 45 12.86 1.38 7.73
C VAL A 45 13.66 2.68 7.64
N LEU A 46 13.71 3.33 6.48
CA LEU A 46 14.40 4.62 6.33
C LEU A 46 13.82 5.71 7.24
N ILE A 47 12.49 5.76 7.39
CA ILE A 47 11.83 6.69 8.32
C ILE A 47 12.26 6.38 9.76
N VAL A 48 12.25 5.13 10.18
CA VAL A 48 12.68 4.73 11.53
C VAL A 48 14.15 5.07 11.78
N VAL A 49 15.04 4.78 10.82
CA VAL A 49 16.46 5.16 10.90
C VAL A 49 16.62 6.68 10.97
N SER A 50 15.85 7.42 10.19
CA SER A 50 15.86 8.89 10.22
C SER A 50 15.39 9.42 11.58
N CYS A 51 14.33 8.84 12.17
CA CYS A 51 13.88 9.17 13.52
C CYS A 51 14.97 8.93 14.56
N PHE A 52 15.71 7.82 14.46
CA PHE A 52 16.84 7.53 15.35
C PHE A 52 17.96 8.57 15.21
N ILE A 53 18.30 8.95 13.98
CA ILE A 53 19.31 9.98 13.70
C ILE A 53 18.87 11.34 14.27
N PHE A 54 17.62 11.74 14.07
CA PHE A 54 17.08 12.98 14.61
C PHE A 54 17.09 13.00 16.15
N TYR A 55 16.77 11.86 16.77
CA TYR A 55 16.82 11.70 18.22
C TYR A 55 18.24 11.89 18.76
N VAL A 56 19.24 11.25 18.16
CA VAL A 56 20.65 11.37 18.58
C VAL A 56 21.20 12.78 18.38
N ASN A 57 20.80 13.47 17.30
CA ASN A 57 21.29 14.81 16.99
C ASN A 57 20.49 15.94 17.66
N HIS A 58 19.52 15.61 18.53
CA HIS A 58 18.62 16.58 19.20
C HIS A 58 17.95 17.56 18.21
N HIS A 59 17.64 17.09 17.01
CA HIS A 59 17.06 17.90 15.95
C HIS A 59 15.61 17.48 15.69
N TRP A 60 14.75 18.46 15.45
CA TRP A 60 13.34 18.21 15.16
C TRP A 60 13.13 18.06 13.65
N PRO A 61 12.52 16.96 13.18
CA PRO A 61 12.20 16.80 11.77
C PRO A 61 11.27 17.92 11.29
N ALA A 62 11.44 18.34 10.04
CA ALA A 62 10.53 19.30 9.42
C ALA A 62 9.12 18.70 9.21
N THR A 63 8.08 19.53 9.23
CA THR A 63 6.69 19.16 8.92
C THR A 63 6.49 18.18 7.75
N PRO A 64 7.17 18.33 6.58
CA PRO A 64 7.02 17.38 5.47
C PRO A 64 7.41 15.94 5.82
N PHE A 65 8.31 15.72 6.78
CA PHE A 65 8.70 14.38 7.22
C PHE A 65 7.51 13.62 7.84
N TYR A 66 6.74 14.29 8.70
CA TYR A 66 5.56 13.71 9.34
C TYR A 66 4.44 13.43 8.32
N ILE A 67 4.24 14.34 7.36
CA ILE A 67 3.27 14.15 6.27
C ILE A 67 3.67 12.93 5.43
N GLY A 68 4.95 12.81 5.07
CA GLY A 68 5.47 11.65 4.34
C GLY A 68 5.27 10.34 5.10
N ALA A 69 5.52 10.33 6.42
CA ALA A 69 5.28 9.15 7.26
C ALA A 69 3.80 8.74 7.30
N ALA A 70 2.88 9.71 7.41
CA ALA A 70 1.45 9.46 7.40
C ALA A 70 0.96 8.89 6.04
N ILE A 71 1.46 9.46 4.93
CA ILE A 71 1.16 8.98 3.58
C ILE A 71 1.67 7.55 3.39
N LEU A 72 2.89 7.25 3.84
CA LEU A 72 3.45 5.91 3.77
C LEU A 72 2.62 4.88 4.55
N ALA A 73 2.16 5.24 5.76
CA ALA A 73 1.31 4.37 6.56
C ALA A 73 -0.03 4.06 5.87
N LEU A 74 -0.64 5.06 5.22
CA LEU A 74 -1.85 4.85 4.42
C LEU A 74 -1.61 3.95 3.21
N LEU A 75 -0.50 4.16 2.49
CA LEU A 75 -0.09 3.33 1.36
C LEU A 75 0.07 1.87 1.76
N ILE A 76 0.83 1.60 2.83
CA ILE A 76 1.01 0.24 3.38
C ILE A 76 -0.35 -0.42 3.69
N GLY A 77 -1.27 0.33 4.31
CA GLY A 77 -2.60 -0.17 4.63
C GLY A 77 -3.39 -0.60 3.38
N ILE A 78 -3.36 0.21 2.32
CA ILE A 78 -4.03 -0.08 1.05
C ILE A 78 -3.36 -1.28 0.36
N THR A 79 -2.03 -1.31 0.29
CA THR A 79 -1.26 -2.37 -0.37
C THR A 79 -1.47 -3.72 0.32
N ILE A 80 -1.42 -3.79 1.65
CA ILE A 80 -1.72 -5.01 2.41
C ILE A 80 -3.17 -5.47 2.18
N SER A 81 -4.13 -4.54 2.26
CA SER A 81 -5.55 -4.88 2.05
C SER A 81 -5.80 -5.43 0.64
N SER A 82 -5.11 -4.88 -0.36
CA SER A 82 -5.17 -5.32 -1.75
C SER A 82 -4.60 -6.73 -1.93
N VAL A 83 -3.42 -7.00 -1.35
CA VAL A 83 -2.79 -8.33 -1.39
C VAL A 83 -3.66 -9.38 -0.70
N LEU A 84 -4.21 -9.07 0.48
CA LEU A 84 -5.10 -9.97 1.22
C LEU A 84 -6.38 -10.27 0.42
N ALA A 85 -7.01 -9.26 -0.18
CA ALA A 85 -8.21 -9.45 -0.98
C ALA A 85 -7.97 -10.39 -2.18
N ILE A 86 -6.82 -10.24 -2.86
CA ILE A 86 -6.46 -11.10 -4.01
C ILE A 86 -6.15 -12.53 -3.54
N LEU A 87 -5.42 -12.70 -2.43
CA LEU A 87 -5.11 -14.02 -1.86
C LEU A 87 -6.36 -14.77 -1.38
N GLN A 88 -7.29 -14.07 -0.72
CA GLN A 88 -8.57 -14.65 -0.30
C GLN A 88 -9.37 -15.16 -1.51
N ARG A 89 -9.37 -14.41 -2.63
CA ARG A 89 -10.05 -14.83 -3.85
C ARG A 89 -9.41 -16.09 -4.48
N LYS A 90 -8.08 -16.18 -4.49
CA LYS A 90 -7.34 -17.36 -4.97
C LYS A 90 -7.61 -18.60 -4.12
N LYS A 91 -7.97 -18.47 -2.84
CA LYS A 91 -8.27 -19.60 -1.95
C LYS A 91 -9.70 -20.16 -2.13
N ILE A 92 -10.61 -19.37 -2.72
CA ILE A 92 -12.04 -19.72 -2.91
C ILE A 92 -12.30 -20.32 -4.30
N THR A 93 -11.38 -20.15 -5.26
CA THR A 93 -11.44 -20.74 -6.62
C THR A 93 -10.51 -21.93 -6.72
#